data_AF-A0A1X8WB05-F1
#
_entry.id   AF-A0A1X8WB05-F1
#
_cell.length_a   1.000
_cell.length_b   1.000
_cell.length_c   1.000
_cell.angle_alpha   90.00
_cell.angle_beta   90.00
_cell.angle_gamma   90.00
#
_symmetry.space_group_name_H-M   'P 1'
#
loop_
_entity.id
_entity.type
_entity.pdbx_description
1 polymer ?
#
loop_
_entity_poly.entity_id
_entity_poly.type
_entity_poly.pdbx_seq_one_letter_code
_entity_poly.pdbx_strand_id
1 'polypeptide(L)'
;MNVQSNSLTALPETLPPGLKTLEAGENALTSLPASLPPELQVLDVSKNQITVLPETLPPTITTLDVSRNALTNLPENLPAALQIMQASRNNLVRLPESLPHFRGEGPQPTRIIVEYNPFSERTIQNMQRLMSSVDYQGPRVLFAMGDFSIVRVTRPLHQAVQGWLTNLEEEDVNQWRAFETEVNAAAFSMFLDRLSDTQNTRHPDFKEQVSAWLKIAH
;
A
#
# COMPACT_ATOMS: atom_id res chain seq x y z
N MET A 1 26.71 -9.86 -4.64
CA MET A 1 27.35 -8.98 -3.64
C MET A 1 26.36 -8.85 -2.49
N ASN A 2 26.76 -9.27 -1.30
CA ASN A 2 25.94 -9.14 -0.09
C ASN A 2 26.61 -8.10 0.81
N VAL A 3 25.87 -7.04 1.11
CA VAL A 3 26.20 -5.94 2.01
C VAL A 3 25.08 -5.72 3.03
N GLN A 4 24.34 -6.78 3.37
CA GLN A 4 23.25 -6.74 4.34
C GLN A 4 23.78 -6.36 5.74
N SER A 5 22.98 -5.63 6.52
CA SER A 5 23.26 -5.32 7.94
C SER A 5 24.54 -4.49 8.18
N ASN A 6 24.91 -3.60 7.24
CA ASN A 6 26.12 -2.77 7.32
C ASN A 6 25.86 -1.30 7.72
N SER A 7 24.63 -0.96 8.15
CA SER A 7 24.23 0.42 8.48
C SER A 7 24.53 1.42 7.37
N LEU A 8 24.49 0.97 6.10
CA LEU A 8 24.80 1.80 4.95
C LEU A 8 23.74 2.89 4.78
N THR A 9 24.17 4.12 4.55
CA THR A 9 23.28 5.27 4.25
C THR A 9 23.08 5.48 2.76
N ALA A 10 24.04 5.06 1.94
CA ALA A 10 23.97 5.09 0.49
C ALA A 10 24.77 3.92 -0.12
N LEU A 11 24.40 3.52 -1.33
CA LEU A 11 25.20 2.65 -2.18
C LEU A 11 26.11 3.50 -3.08
N PRO A 12 27.28 3.00 -3.50
CA PRO A 12 28.11 3.70 -4.47
C PRO A 12 27.37 3.84 -5.80
N GLU A 13 27.60 4.95 -6.52
CA GLU A 13 27.00 5.19 -7.85
C GLU A 13 27.49 4.18 -8.90
N THR A 14 28.68 3.63 -8.71
CA THR A 14 29.31 2.68 -9.62
C THR A 14 29.40 1.29 -8.97
N LEU A 15 28.42 0.46 -9.29
CA LEU A 15 28.43 -0.96 -8.95
C LEU A 15 29.12 -1.78 -10.06
N PRO A 16 29.66 -2.96 -9.75
CA PRO A 16 30.30 -3.80 -10.76
C PRO A 16 29.32 -4.14 -11.91
N PRO A 17 29.71 -3.95 -13.18
CA PRO A 17 28.77 -4.05 -14.31
C PRO A 17 28.24 -5.48 -14.53
N GLY A 18 29.02 -6.51 -14.19
CA GLY A 18 28.62 -7.91 -14.27
C GLY A 18 27.92 -8.45 -13.01
N LEU A 19 27.45 -7.56 -12.12
CA LEU A 19 26.79 -7.97 -10.89
C LEU A 19 25.37 -8.47 -11.18
N LYS A 20 25.11 -9.74 -10.85
CA LYS A 20 23.80 -10.38 -11.05
C LYS A 20 22.90 -10.38 -9.81
N THR A 21 23.51 -10.32 -8.63
CA THR A 21 22.80 -10.37 -7.35
C THR A 21 23.33 -9.29 -6.42
N LEU A 22 22.45 -8.44 -5.92
CA LEU A 22 22.73 -7.42 -4.92
C LEU A 22 21.79 -7.60 -3.73
N GLU A 23 22.37 -7.92 -2.58
CA GLU A 23 21.66 -8.02 -1.30
C GLU A 23 22.16 -6.89 -0.40
N ALA A 24 21.36 -5.85 -0.24
CA ALA A 24 21.64 -4.66 0.54
C ALA A 24 20.53 -4.40 1.58
N GLY A 25 19.86 -5.47 2.03
CA GLY A 25 18.84 -5.37 3.06
C GLY A 25 19.37 -4.94 4.42
N GLU A 26 18.49 -4.59 5.35
CA GLU A 26 18.85 -4.22 6.74
C GLU A 26 19.90 -3.11 6.84
N ASN A 27 19.74 -2.08 6.03
CA ASN A 27 20.59 -0.89 6.05
C ASN A 27 19.74 0.36 6.34
N ALA A 28 20.33 1.54 6.20
CA ALA A 28 19.67 2.83 6.36
C ALA A 28 19.61 3.59 5.03
N LEU A 29 19.51 2.88 3.90
CA LEU A 29 19.48 3.47 2.57
C LEU A 29 18.20 4.30 2.41
N THR A 30 18.34 5.55 2.01
CA THR A 30 17.20 6.44 1.70
C THR A 30 16.88 6.49 0.21
N SER A 31 17.84 6.11 -0.63
CA SER A 31 17.70 6.06 -2.09
C SER A 31 18.58 4.96 -2.70
N LEU A 32 18.30 4.62 -3.95
CA LEU A 32 19.16 3.78 -4.79
C LEU A 32 19.89 4.65 -5.81
N PRO A 33 21.06 4.21 -6.31
CA PRO A 33 21.75 4.92 -7.37
C PRO A 33 20.89 4.92 -8.65
N ALA A 34 21.01 5.99 -9.44
CA ALA A 34 20.25 6.15 -10.68
C ALA A 34 20.59 5.07 -11.72
N SER A 35 21.83 4.55 -11.68
CA SER A 35 22.28 3.46 -12.54
C SER A 35 22.58 2.23 -11.69
N LEU A 36 21.79 1.17 -11.89
CA LEU A 36 22.07 -0.15 -11.37
C LEU A 36 22.74 -1.01 -12.46
N PRO A 37 23.49 -2.06 -12.09
CA PRO A 37 24.14 -2.94 -13.05
C PRO A 37 23.15 -3.49 -14.09
N PRO A 38 23.47 -3.44 -15.39
CA PRO A 38 22.55 -3.83 -16.46
C PRO A 38 22.22 -5.33 -16.47
N GLU A 39 23.10 -6.16 -15.89
CA GLU A 39 22.91 -7.61 -15.76
C GLU A 39 22.28 -8.04 -14.42
N LEU A 40 21.79 -7.08 -13.62
CA LEU A 40 21.24 -7.38 -12.30
C LEU A 40 19.94 -8.17 -12.39
N GLN A 41 19.91 -9.37 -11.81
CA GLN A 41 18.77 -10.28 -11.82
C GLN A 41 18.02 -10.29 -10.48
N VAL A 42 18.74 -10.12 -9.38
CA VAL A 42 18.20 -10.15 -8.02
C VAL A 42 18.64 -8.90 -7.28
N LEU A 43 17.67 -8.12 -6.79
CA LEU A 43 17.89 -6.95 -5.98
C LEU A 43 17.07 -7.07 -4.69
N ASP A 44 17.76 -7.19 -3.55
CA ASP A 44 17.16 -7.11 -2.22
C ASP A 44 17.65 -5.84 -1.54
N VAL A 45 16.73 -4.92 -1.28
CA VAL A 45 16.93 -3.68 -0.53
C VAL A 45 15.89 -3.57 0.58
N SER A 46 15.44 -4.72 1.10
CA SER A 46 14.45 -4.80 2.16
C SER A 46 14.94 -4.17 3.48
N LYS A 47 14.03 -3.74 4.35
CA LYS A 47 14.38 -3.14 5.66
C LYS A 47 15.34 -1.95 5.52
N ASN A 48 14.99 -1.00 4.67
CA ASN A 48 15.69 0.26 4.46
C ASN A 48 14.71 1.44 4.66
N GLN A 49 15.08 2.65 4.25
CA GLN A 49 14.28 3.88 4.38
C GLN A 49 13.97 4.49 3.00
N ILE A 50 13.90 3.66 1.97
CA ILE A 50 13.71 4.11 0.58
C ILE A 50 12.28 4.62 0.40
N THR A 51 12.14 5.83 -0.14
CA THR A 51 10.83 6.48 -0.36
C THR A 51 10.37 6.42 -1.81
N VAL A 52 11.32 6.33 -2.75
CA VAL A 52 11.10 6.29 -4.20
C VAL A 52 12.13 5.35 -4.83
N LEU A 53 11.68 4.51 -5.76
CA LEU A 53 12.56 3.69 -6.61
C LEU A 53 13.00 4.50 -7.85
N PRO A 54 14.19 4.25 -8.41
CA PRO A 54 14.60 4.89 -9.65
C PRO A 54 13.61 4.55 -10.79
N GLU A 55 13.36 5.52 -11.67
CA GLU A 55 12.42 5.32 -12.80
C GLU A 55 12.87 4.23 -13.76
N THR A 56 14.19 4.05 -13.89
CA THR A 56 14.82 3.05 -14.75
C THR A 56 15.46 1.95 -13.91
N LEU A 57 14.71 0.88 -13.69
CA LEU A 57 15.27 -0.37 -13.17
C LEU A 57 15.85 -1.21 -14.32
N PRO A 58 16.95 -1.97 -14.08
CA PRO A 58 17.47 -2.89 -15.07
C PRO A 58 16.39 -3.87 -15.55
N PRO A 59 16.20 -4.04 -16.87
CA PRO A 59 15.13 -4.88 -17.42
C PRO A 59 15.33 -6.37 -17.13
N THR A 60 16.54 -6.76 -16.74
CA THR A 60 16.97 -8.12 -16.40
C THR A 60 16.57 -8.56 -14.99
N ILE A 61 16.06 -7.64 -14.15
CA ILE A 61 15.62 -7.98 -12.80
C ILE A 61 14.44 -8.95 -12.86
N THR A 62 14.63 -10.10 -12.22
CA THR A 62 13.61 -11.15 -12.06
C THR A 62 13.00 -11.12 -10.67
N THR A 63 13.80 -10.78 -9.65
CA THR A 63 13.38 -10.75 -8.24
C THR A 63 13.75 -9.40 -7.63
N LEU A 64 12.75 -8.67 -7.14
CA LEU A 64 12.92 -7.39 -6.47
C LEU A 64 12.29 -7.44 -5.07
N ASP A 65 13.10 -7.30 -4.02
CA ASP A 65 12.62 -7.12 -2.65
C ASP A 65 12.88 -5.68 -2.18
N VAL A 66 11.79 -4.95 -1.98
CA VAL A 66 11.74 -3.58 -1.46
C VAL A 66 10.83 -3.52 -0.24
N SER A 67 10.61 -4.65 0.44
CA SER A 67 9.76 -4.70 1.63
C SER A 67 10.34 -3.94 2.81
N ARG A 68 9.48 -3.51 3.74
CA ARG A 68 9.88 -2.77 4.94
C ARG A 68 10.70 -1.53 4.59
N ASN A 69 10.20 -0.75 3.65
CA ASN A 69 10.72 0.56 3.27
C ASN A 69 9.64 1.62 3.53
N ALA A 70 9.86 2.84 3.05
CA ALA A 70 8.90 3.94 3.15
C ALA A 70 8.32 4.33 1.77
N LEU A 71 8.22 3.38 0.84
CA LEU A 71 7.81 3.67 -0.54
C LEU A 71 6.40 4.26 -0.58
N THR A 72 6.26 5.36 -1.32
CA THR A 72 4.97 6.06 -1.49
C THR A 72 4.26 5.67 -2.77
N ASN A 73 5.02 5.33 -3.81
CA ASN A 73 4.53 4.86 -5.11
C ASN A 73 5.47 3.78 -5.65
N LEU A 74 4.93 2.90 -6.50
CA LEU A 74 5.73 1.99 -7.33
C LEU A 74 6.05 2.67 -8.67
N PRO A 75 7.14 2.29 -9.34
CA PRO A 75 7.47 2.83 -10.66
C PRO A 75 6.42 2.39 -11.70
N GLU A 76 6.10 3.29 -12.64
CA GLU A 76 5.19 2.99 -13.76
C GLU A 76 5.79 1.94 -14.71
N ASN A 77 7.11 1.87 -14.80
CA ASN A 77 7.82 0.92 -15.65
C ASN A 77 8.47 -0.16 -14.79
N LEU A 78 7.83 -1.33 -14.72
CA LEU A 78 8.41 -2.51 -14.07
C LEU A 78 9.42 -3.19 -15.01
N PRO A 79 10.46 -3.86 -14.47
CA PRO A 79 11.40 -4.63 -15.28
C PRO A 79 10.69 -5.69 -16.14
N ALA A 80 11.06 -5.79 -17.43
CA ALA A 80 10.42 -6.71 -18.36
C ALA A 80 10.52 -8.18 -17.92
N ALA A 81 11.66 -8.58 -17.35
CA ALA A 81 11.90 -9.93 -16.86
C ALA A 81 11.36 -10.19 -15.44
N LEU A 82 10.63 -9.25 -14.84
CA LEU A 82 10.19 -9.34 -13.44
C LEU A 82 9.25 -10.53 -13.23
N GLN A 83 9.62 -11.41 -12.31
CA GLN A 83 8.82 -12.57 -11.91
C GLN A 83 8.17 -12.34 -10.55
N ILE A 84 8.92 -11.79 -9.59
CA ILE A 84 8.45 -11.57 -8.23
C ILE A 84 8.90 -10.20 -7.74
N MET A 85 7.96 -9.40 -7.25
CA MET A 85 8.22 -8.18 -6.50
C MET A 85 7.62 -8.29 -5.11
N GLN A 86 8.45 -8.06 -4.10
CA GLN A 86 8.05 -8.00 -2.70
C GLN A 86 8.13 -6.54 -2.25
N ALA A 87 6.97 -5.90 -2.08
CA ALA A 87 6.82 -4.51 -1.68
C ALA A 87 5.92 -4.36 -0.44
N SER A 88 5.85 -5.41 0.40
CA SER A 88 5.10 -5.36 1.65
C SER A 88 5.68 -4.37 2.66
N ARG A 89 4.83 -3.89 3.58
CA ARG A 89 5.22 -2.97 4.66
C ARG A 89 5.87 -1.70 4.12
N ASN A 90 5.15 -1.02 3.23
CA ASN A 90 5.49 0.29 2.68
C ASN A 90 4.33 1.27 2.94
N ASN A 91 4.40 2.49 2.38
CA ASN A 91 3.37 3.51 2.47
C ASN A 91 2.61 3.69 1.14
N LEU A 92 2.43 2.62 0.38
CA LEU A 92 1.75 2.65 -0.93
C LEU A 92 0.25 2.88 -0.74
N VAL A 93 -0.26 3.95 -1.35
CA VAL A 93 -1.70 4.30 -1.29
C VAL A 93 -2.45 3.87 -2.56
N ARG A 94 -1.72 3.82 -3.68
CA ARG A 94 -2.25 3.46 -5.00
C ARG A 94 -1.23 2.60 -5.76
N LEU A 95 -1.74 1.82 -6.70
CA LEU A 95 -0.93 1.08 -7.66
C LEU A 95 -0.78 1.89 -8.95
N PRO A 96 0.30 1.70 -9.72
CA PRO A 96 0.49 2.37 -11.00
C PRO A 96 -0.58 1.95 -12.02
N GLU A 97 -0.97 2.87 -12.90
CA GLU A 97 -2.03 2.64 -13.89
C GLU A 97 -1.57 1.70 -15.02
N SER A 98 -0.26 1.60 -15.23
CA SER A 98 0.36 0.66 -16.17
C SER A 98 0.26 -0.81 -15.72
N LEU A 99 0.08 -1.05 -14.42
CA LEU A 99 0.18 -2.38 -13.80
C LEU A 99 -0.78 -3.42 -14.41
N PRO A 100 -2.07 -3.13 -14.67
CA PRO A 100 -2.98 -4.10 -15.29
C PRO A 100 -2.59 -4.53 -16.71
N HIS A 101 -1.86 -3.69 -17.43
CA HIS A 101 -1.41 -3.93 -18.81
C HIS A 101 0.00 -4.52 -18.88
N PHE A 102 0.72 -4.53 -17.76
CA PHE A 102 2.07 -5.06 -17.70
C PHE A 102 2.08 -6.56 -18.04
N ARG A 103 2.94 -6.92 -18.98
CA ARG A 103 3.20 -8.31 -19.36
C ARG A 103 4.68 -8.61 -19.11
N GLY A 104 4.94 -9.47 -18.14
CA GLY A 104 6.29 -9.98 -17.94
C GLY A 104 6.71 -10.90 -19.09
N GLU A 105 7.99 -10.89 -19.42
CA GLU A 105 8.61 -11.81 -20.39
C GLU A 105 8.80 -13.23 -19.83
N GLY A 106 8.48 -13.43 -18.55
CA GLY A 106 8.65 -14.69 -17.85
C GLY A 106 7.64 -15.77 -18.27
N PRO A 107 7.95 -17.05 -17.99
CA PRO A 107 7.05 -18.18 -18.29
C PRO A 107 5.81 -18.23 -17.38
N GLN A 108 5.80 -17.44 -16.31
CA GLN A 108 4.72 -17.37 -15.32
C GLN A 108 4.25 -15.92 -15.14
N PRO A 109 2.99 -15.71 -14.73
CA PRO A 109 2.50 -14.38 -14.44
C PRO A 109 3.29 -13.77 -13.27
N THR A 110 3.78 -12.55 -13.46
CA THR A 110 4.52 -11.80 -12.44
C THR A 110 3.69 -11.66 -11.17
N ARG A 111 4.30 -11.90 -10.01
CA ARG A 111 3.66 -11.81 -8.69
C ARG A 111 4.15 -10.57 -7.97
N ILE A 112 3.24 -9.71 -7.55
CA ILE A 112 3.57 -8.47 -6.82
C ILE A 112 2.89 -8.54 -5.45
N ILE A 113 3.69 -8.62 -4.40
CA ILE A 113 3.22 -8.76 -3.01
C ILE A 113 3.29 -7.39 -2.38
N VAL A 114 2.16 -6.81 -2.02
CA VAL A 114 2.03 -5.44 -1.50
C VAL A 114 1.34 -5.42 -0.13
N GLU A 115 1.52 -6.48 0.65
CA GLU A 115 0.88 -6.63 1.97
C GLU A 115 1.26 -5.51 2.94
N TYR A 116 0.38 -5.20 3.90
CA TYR A 116 0.65 -4.18 4.92
C TYR A 116 1.01 -2.80 4.34
N ASN A 117 0.25 -2.36 3.33
CA ASN A 117 0.32 -1.02 2.76
C ASN A 117 -1.03 -0.31 2.95
N PRO A 118 -1.06 1.03 3.11
CA PRO A 118 -2.28 1.81 3.30
C PRO A 118 -3.08 2.02 1.99
N PHE A 119 -3.39 0.94 1.26
CA PHE A 119 -4.24 1.03 0.08
C PHE A 119 -5.70 1.30 0.47
N SER A 120 -6.36 2.15 -0.30
CA SER A 120 -7.80 2.35 -0.16
C SER A 120 -8.57 1.07 -0.50
N GLU A 121 -9.72 0.84 0.16
CA GLU A 121 -10.62 -0.29 -0.13
C GLU A 121 -11.01 -0.32 -1.63
N ARG A 122 -11.18 0.86 -2.25
CA ARG A 122 -11.51 0.98 -3.68
C ARG A 122 -10.41 0.41 -4.57
N THR A 123 -9.14 0.71 -4.25
CA THR A 123 -7.98 0.22 -5.01
C THR A 123 -7.90 -1.30 -4.92
N ILE A 124 -8.08 -1.86 -3.73
CA ILE A 124 -8.05 -3.31 -3.49
C ILE A 124 -9.19 -3.99 -4.27
N GLN A 125 -10.42 -3.49 -4.15
CA GLN A 125 -11.58 -4.06 -4.85
C GLN A 125 -11.46 -3.98 -6.36
N ASN A 126 -11.01 -2.84 -6.90
CA ASN A 126 -10.81 -2.68 -8.34
C ASN A 126 -9.79 -3.70 -8.85
N MET A 127 -8.66 -3.85 -8.15
CA MET A 127 -7.63 -4.81 -8.54
C MET A 127 -8.10 -6.26 -8.40
N GLN A 128 -8.84 -6.60 -7.34
CA GLN A 128 -9.42 -7.93 -7.16
C GLN A 128 -10.43 -8.27 -8.25
N ARG A 129 -11.28 -7.32 -8.66
CA ARG A 129 -12.22 -7.50 -9.78
C ARG A 129 -11.49 -7.72 -11.10
N LEU A 130 -10.47 -6.91 -11.38
CA LEU A 130 -9.63 -7.09 -12.56
C LEU A 130 -8.99 -8.48 -12.56
N MET A 131 -8.37 -8.90 -11.46
CA MET A 131 -7.72 -10.20 -11.35
C MET A 131 -8.67 -11.40 -11.42
N SER A 132 -9.95 -11.20 -11.07
CA SER A 132 -11.01 -12.22 -11.15
C SER A 132 -11.59 -12.36 -12.56
N SER A 133 -11.28 -11.42 -13.46
CA SER A 133 -11.73 -11.49 -14.84
C SER A 133 -10.95 -12.55 -15.62
N VAL A 134 -11.64 -13.25 -16.53
CA VAL A 134 -11.08 -14.38 -17.29
C VAL A 134 -10.08 -13.92 -18.36
N ASP A 135 -10.22 -12.68 -18.84
CA ASP A 135 -9.35 -12.02 -19.81
C ASP A 135 -8.16 -11.30 -19.17
N TYR A 136 -8.02 -11.33 -17.84
CA TYR A 136 -6.92 -10.69 -17.14
C TYR A 136 -5.59 -11.40 -17.42
N GLN A 137 -4.71 -10.71 -18.12
CA GLN A 137 -3.36 -11.19 -18.49
C GLN A 137 -2.24 -10.44 -17.76
N GLY A 138 -2.58 -9.57 -16.81
CA GLY A 138 -1.61 -8.79 -16.04
C GLY A 138 -0.99 -9.57 -14.86
N PRO A 139 -0.17 -8.88 -14.05
CA PRO A 139 0.48 -9.45 -12.87
C PRO A 139 -0.49 -9.79 -11.74
N ARG A 140 -0.21 -10.83 -10.97
CA ARG A 140 -0.96 -11.19 -9.77
C ARG A 140 -0.54 -10.31 -8.60
N VAL A 141 -1.42 -9.41 -8.15
CA VAL A 141 -1.17 -8.54 -6.99
C VAL A 141 -1.77 -9.13 -5.71
N LEU A 142 -0.96 -9.26 -4.66
CA LEU A 142 -1.34 -9.83 -3.38
C LEU A 142 -1.34 -8.75 -2.28
N PHE A 143 -2.50 -8.48 -1.68
CA PHE A 143 -2.67 -7.42 -0.67
C PHE A 143 -2.64 -7.93 0.78
N ALA A 144 -2.90 -9.22 1.03
CA ALA A 144 -2.66 -9.97 2.27
C ALA A 144 -3.18 -11.41 2.10
N MET A 145 -2.55 -12.37 2.78
CA MET A 145 -3.05 -13.74 2.98
C MET A 145 -4.35 -13.74 3.81
N GLY A 146 -5.45 -13.77 3.11
CA GLY A 146 -6.78 -14.01 3.64
C GLY A 146 -7.73 -13.73 2.51
N ASP A 147 -8.50 -14.73 2.09
CA ASP A 147 -9.71 -14.48 1.35
C ASP A 147 -10.40 -13.32 2.05
N PHE A 148 -10.43 -12.16 1.41
CA PHE A 148 -11.33 -11.10 1.80
C PHE A 148 -12.74 -11.60 1.43
N SER A 149 -13.22 -12.61 2.16
CA SER A 149 -14.51 -12.46 2.81
C SER A 149 -14.35 -11.18 3.60
N ILE A 150 -14.69 -10.04 2.97
CA ILE A 150 -14.83 -8.78 3.68
C ILE A 150 -16.01 -9.04 4.62
N VAL A 151 -15.75 -9.69 5.75
CA VAL A 151 -16.59 -9.56 6.92
C VAL A 151 -16.37 -8.09 7.28
N ARG A 152 -17.22 -7.25 6.68
CA ARG A 152 -17.38 -5.86 7.07
C ARG A 152 -17.84 -5.93 8.52
N VAL A 153 -16.89 -5.94 9.44
CA VAL A 153 -17.19 -5.68 10.84
C VAL A 153 -17.51 -4.20 10.87
N THR A 154 -18.76 -3.86 10.56
CA THR A 154 -19.30 -2.54 10.81
C THR A 154 -19.14 -2.32 12.30
N ARG A 155 -18.20 -1.46 12.70
CA ARG A 155 -18.11 -1.10 14.11
C ARG A 155 -19.42 -0.42 14.53
N PRO A 156 -19.82 -0.59 15.79
CA PRO A 156 -20.97 0.10 16.35
C PRO A 156 -20.96 1.60 16.02
N LEU A 157 -22.11 2.18 15.70
CA LEU A 157 -22.19 3.59 15.27
C LEU A 157 -21.56 4.54 16.30
N HIS A 158 -21.77 4.27 17.59
CA HIS A 158 -21.18 5.06 18.67
C HIS A 158 -19.63 5.04 18.66
N GLN A 159 -18.99 3.94 18.24
CA GLN A 159 -17.53 3.86 18.09
C GLN A 159 -17.04 4.58 16.83
N ALA A 160 -17.84 4.57 15.75
CA ALA A 160 -17.52 5.33 14.55
C ALA A 160 -17.50 6.83 14.83
N VAL A 161 -18.52 7.31 15.55
CA VAL A 161 -18.70 8.72 15.93
C VAL A 161 -17.63 9.20 16.92
N GLN A 162 -17.16 8.34 17.83
CA GLN A 162 -16.02 8.64 18.73
C GLN A 162 -14.72 8.97 17.99
N GLY A 163 -14.51 8.46 16.78
CA GLY A 163 -13.34 8.84 15.97
C GLY A 163 -13.35 10.30 15.52
N TRP A 164 -14.55 10.91 15.47
CA TRP A 164 -14.79 12.25 14.95
C TRP A 164 -14.94 13.31 16.05
N LEU A 165 -15.55 12.96 17.19
CA LEU A 165 -15.81 13.86 18.30
C LEU A 165 -14.77 13.64 19.40
N THR A 166 -13.96 14.67 19.70
CA THR A 166 -12.86 14.58 20.66
C THR A 166 -13.28 14.69 22.13
N ASN A 167 -14.52 15.11 22.41
CA ASN A 167 -15.11 15.21 23.76
C ASN A 167 -16.57 14.79 23.70
N LEU A 168 -16.84 13.49 23.83
CA LEU A 168 -18.21 12.96 23.98
C LEU A 168 -18.48 12.72 25.45
N GLU A 169 -19.58 13.25 25.97
CA GLU A 169 -20.07 12.90 27.29
C GLU A 169 -20.78 11.53 27.24
N GLU A 170 -20.94 10.85 28.38
CA GLU A 170 -21.64 9.55 28.41
C GLU A 170 -23.09 9.65 27.90
N GLU A 171 -23.72 10.83 28.04
CA GLU A 171 -25.06 11.10 27.54
C GLU A 171 -25.12 11.07 26.00
N ASP A 172 -24.17 11.71 25.33
CA ASP A 172 -24.05 11.69 23.87
C ASP A 172 -23.83 10.25 23.35
N VAL A 173 -22.96 9.48 24.01
CA VAL A 173 -22.67 8.09 23.62
C VAL A 173 -23.93 7.21 23.73
N ASN A 174 -24.76 7.44 24.75
CA ASN A 174 -26.01 6.69 24.94
C ASN A 174 -27.06 7.03 23.88
N GLN A 175 -27.12 8.27 23.41
CA GLN A 175 -27.99 8.67 22.31
C GLN A 175 -27.51 8.08 20.98
N TRP A 176 -26.21 8.08 20.69
CA TRP A 176 -25.66 7.38 19.52
C TRP A 176 -25.87 5.86 19.56
N ARG A 177 -25.94 5.25 20.75
CA ARG A 177 -26.37 3.85 20.91
C ARG A 177 -27.85 3.64 20.63
N ALA A 178 -28.71 4.60 20.96
CA ALA A 178 -30.14 4.52 20.65
C ALA A 178 -30.37 4.52 19.12
N PHE A 179 -29.64 5.39 18.39
CA PHE A 179 -29.66 5.43 16.93
C PHE A 179 -29.08 4.17 16.28
N GLU A 180 -28.29 3.36 16.99
CA GLU A 180 -27.73 2.10 16.48
C GLU A 180 -28.81 1.04 16.19
N THR A 181 -29.99 1.17 16.81
CA THR A 181 -31.13 0.27 16.56
C THR A 181 -31.88 0.58 15.25
N GLU A 182 -31.57 1.70 14.59
CA GLU A 182 -32.20 2.09 13.34
C GLU A 182 -31.68 1.29 12.14
N VAL A 183 -32.57 1.00 11.19
CA VAL A 183 -32.30 0.17 10.00
C VAL A 183 -31.13 0.72 9.16
N ASN A 184 -30.88 2.02 9.20
CA ASN A 184 -29.83 2.69 8.43
C ASN A 184 -28.56 2.99 9.22
N ALA A 185 -28.49 2.65 10.51
CA ALA A 185 -27.36 2.98 11.38
C ALA A 185 -26.06 2.32 10.92
N ALA A 186 -26.13 1.06 10.46
CA ALA A 186 -24.99 0.35 9.92
C ALA A 186 -24.45 1.00 8.62
N ALA A 187 -25.36 1.50 7.77
CA ALA A 187 -24.97 2.23 6.55
C ALA A 187 -24.31 3.56 6.89
N PHE A 188 -24.79 4.25 7.93
CA PHE A 188 -24.21 5.50 8.39
C PHE A 188 -22.84 5.31 9.07
N SER A 189 -22.67 4.26 9.88
CA SER A 189 -21.37 3.86 10.44
C SER A 189 -20.33 3.60 9.33
N MET A 190 -20.72 2.85 8.30
CA MET A 190 -19.86 2.63 7.12
C MET A 190 -19.52 3.92 6.37
N PHE A 191 -20.44 4.87 6.30
CA PHE A 191 -20.18 6.16 5.68
C PHE A 191 -19.13 6.95 6.46
N LEU A 192 -19.24 7.01 7.79
CA LEU A 192 -18.27 7.70 8.65
C LEU A 192 -16.89 7.06 8.58
N ASP A 193 -16.81 5.73 8.51
CA ASP A 193 -15.54 5.00 8.35
C ASP A 193 -14.91 5.31 7.00
N ARG A 194 -15.71 5.25 5.92
CA ARG A 194 -15.24 5.56 4.58
C ARG A 194 -14.82 7.02 4.45
N LEU A 195 -15.53 7.93 5.11
CA LEU A 195 -15.19 9.35 5.14
C LEU A 195 -13.86 9.52 5.88
N SER A 196 -13.65 8.81 6.99
CA SER A 196 -12.43 8.86 7.82
C SER A 196 -11.18 8.44 7.05
N ASP A 197 -11.33 7.49 6.11
CA ASP A 197 -10.26 6.95 5.26
C ASP A 197 -9.91 7.85 4.05
N THR A 198 -10.63 8.96 3.83
CA THR A 198 -10.31 9.90 2.75
C THR A 198 -9.20 10.88 3.14
N GLN A 199 -8.36 11.31 2.20
CA GLN A 199 -7.28 12.29 2.47
C GLN A 199 -7.76 13.61 3.08
N ASN A 200 -9.03 13.98 2.90
CA ASN A 200 -9.63 15.21 3.43
C ASN A 200 -9.71 15.24 4.96
N THR A 201 -9.69 14.08 5.64
CA THR A 201 -9.80 13.99 7.11
C THR A 201 -8.51 14.28 7.84
N ARG A 202 -7.40 14.41 7.10
CA ARG A 202 -6.12 14.91 7.61
C ARG A 202 -6.14 16.43 7.84
N HIS A 203 -7.13 17.14 7.31
CA HIS A 203 -7.32 18.56 7.60
C HIS A 203 -8.11 18.75 8.91
N PRO A 204 -7.54 19.42 9.93
CA PRO A 204 -8.23 19.64 11.21
C PRO A 204 -9.54 20.42 11.02
N ASP A 205 -9.59 21.38 10.09
CA ASP A 205 -10.78 22.18 9.79
C ASP A 205 -11.95 21.32 9.26
N PHE A 206 -11.64 20.31 8.44
CA PHE A 206 -12.65 19.39 7.91
C PHE A 206 -13.19 18.48 9.00
N LYS A 207 -12.31 18.01 9.90
CA LYS A 207 -12.72 17.23 11.07
C LYS A 207 -13.63 18.05 11.99
N GLU A 208 -13.32 19.32 12.21
CA GLU A 208 -14.18 20.24 12.98
C GLU A 208 -15.55 20.44 12.32
N GLN A 209 -15.61 20.64 11.00
CA GLN A 209 -16.88 20.78 10.28
C GLN A 209 -17.75 19.52 10.37
N VAL A 210 -17.15 18.34 10.19
CA VAL A 210 -17.87 17.06 10.33
C VAL A 210 -18.32 16.85 11.78
N SER A 211 -17.50 17.23 12.76
CA SER A 211 -17.87 17.16 14.17
C SER A 211 -19.04 18.09 14.53
N ALA A 212 -19.06 19.32 13.99
CA ALA A 212 -20.14 20.27 14.17
C ALA A 212 -21.43 19.78 13.51
N TRP A 213 -21.33 19.18 12.32
CA TRP A 213 -22.46 18.58 11.64
C TRP A 213 -23.04 17.39 12.42
N LEU A 214 -22.18 16.52 12.96
CA LEU A 214 -22.61 15.39 13.79
C LEU A 214 -23.32 15.85 15.08
N LYS A 215 -22.92 16.97 15.67
CA LYS A 215 -23.61 17.58 16.83
C LYS A 215 -24.99 18.15 16.50
N ILE A 216 -25.22 18.55 15.24
CA ILE A 216 -26.52 19.06 14.76
C ILE A 216 -27.42 17.89 14.32
N ALA A 217 -26.83 16.79 13.89
CA ALA A 217 -27.52 15.59 13.42
C ALA A 217 -27.99 14.65 14.55
N HIS A 218 -27.71 15.01 15.81
CA HIS A 218 -28.02 14.25 17.01
C HIS A 218 -29.26 14.77 17.73
#